data_AF-A0A2V8TAE3-F1
#
_entry.id   AF-A0A2V8TAE3-F1
#
_cell.length_a   1.000
_cell.length_b   1.000
_cell.length_c   1.000
_cell.angle_alpha   90.00
_cell.angle_beta   90.00
_cell.angle_gamma   90.00
#
_symmetry.space_group_name_H-M   'P 1'
#
loop_
_entity.id
_entity.type
_entity.pdbx_description
1 polymer ?
#
loop_
_entity_poly.entity_id
_entity_poly.type
_entity_poly.pdbx_seq_one_letter_code
_entity_poly.pdbx_strand_id
1 'polypeptide(L)'
;MKLEHRIGQLLLIGLPGPQLDLMTRSMLQTIQPGGILLNTHNIEDAQQLVELTATIRSLIEVPPIIAVDQEGGRVDRLKEIYSPMPSADLFRASGDAAVAARMGEIASEALRTLGFNVNFAPVLDIASDDGANNGLKGRYLGSNLAEVVRLAGAYLEGLQHGGVVGVGKHFPGLGDCALHRVVQQDQCSLECGDRRARALPGLRRSLAAPLVAVQEHSHGIIA
;
A
#
# COMPACT_ATOMS: atom_id res chain seq x y z
N MET A 1 16.52 -24.43 3.46
CA MET A 1 16.73 -23.12 2.81
C MET A 1 18.07 -22.56 3.27
N LYS A 2 18.91 -22.05 2.34
CA LYS A 2 20.21 -21.45 2.64
C LYS A 2 20.05 -20.11 3.40
N LEU A 3 21.09 -19.62 4.08
CA LEU A 3 21.02 -18.36 4.84
C LEU A 3 20.71 -17.17 3.93
N GLU A 4 21.30 -17.14 2.74
CA GLU A 4 21.12 -16.08 1.74
C GLU A 4 19.65 -15.99 1.32
N HIS A 5 18.99 -17.12 1.08
CA HIS A 5 17.55 -17.14 0.75
C HIS A 5 16.71 -16.70 1.96
N ARG A 6 17.09 -17.06 3.20
CA ARG A 6 16.40 -16.58 4.41
C ARG A 6 16.50 -15.06 4.56
N ILE A 7 17.64 -14.47 4.21
CA ILE A 7 17.82 -13.02 4.17
C ILE A 7 16.98 -12.43 3.02
N GLY A 8 16.97 -13.08 1.85
CA GLY A 8 16.11 -12.70 0.72
C GLY A 8 14.64 -12.59 1.11
N GLN A 9 14.14 -13.52 1.94
CA GLN A 9 12.76 -13.48 2.45
C GLN A 9 12.43 -12.25 3.32
N LEU A 10 13.42 -11.46 3.75
CA LEU A 10 13.22 -10.19 4.46
C LEU A 10 13.18 -8.98 3.52
N LEU A 11 13.36 -9.18 2.21
CA LEU A 11 13.40 -8.13 1.21
C LEU A 11 12.07 -8.01 0.46
N LEU A 12 11.59 -6.77 0.36
CA LEU A 12 10.57 -6.34 -0.60
C LEU A 12 11.25 -5.47 -1.65
N ILE A 13 11.22 -5.88 -2.92
CA ILE A 13 11.94 -5.19 -3.99
C ILE A 13 11.00 -4.74 -5.12
N GLY A 14 11.39 -3.69 -5.85
CA GLY A 14 10.73 -3.29 -7.08
C GLY A 14 11.30 -3.99 -8.31
N LEU A 15 10.60 -3.86 -9.44
CA LEU A 15 11.07 -4.32 -10.75
C LEU A 15 11.38 -3.14 -11.68
N PRO A 16 12.35 -3.28 -12.59
CA PRO A 16 12.76 -2.20 -13.48
C PRO A 16 11.72 -1.87 -14.57
N GLY A 17 10.87 -2.83 -14.94
CA GLY A 17 9.88 -2.65 -16.01
C GLY A 17 8.77 -3.70 -15.98
N PRO A 18 7.91 -3.74 -17.00
CA PRO A 18 6.75 -4.63 -17.06
C PRO A 18 7.09 -6.07 -17.46
N GLN A 19 8.32 -6.31 -17.91
CA GLN A 19 8.77 -7.61 -18.39
C GLN A 19 10.06 -8.01 -17.66
N LEU A 20 10.20 -9.30 -17.35
CA LEU A 20 11.39 -9.83 -16.70
C LEU A 20 12.45 -10.17 -17.76
N ASP A 21 13.45 -9.30 -17.88
CA ASP A 21 14.65 -9.58 -18.68
C ASP A 21 15.51 -10.69 -18.03
N LEU A 22 16.54 -11.14 -18.74
CA LEU A 22 17.41 -12.23 -18.28
C LEU A 22 18.11 -11.89 -16.96
N MET A 23 18.52 -10.63 -16.77
CA MET A 23 19.22 -10.19 -15.57
C MET A 23 18.28 -10.20 -14.35
N THR A 24 17.07 -9.68 -14.51
CA THR A 24 16.05 -9.65 -13.46
C THR A 24 15.60 -11.05 -13.08
N ARG A 25 15.41 -11.94 -14.06
CA ARG A 25 15.10 -13.37 -13.78
C ARG A 25 16.18 -14.04 -12.95
N SER A 26 17.44 -13.88 -13.35
CA SER A 26 18.60 -14.42 -12.63
C SER A 26 18.70 -13.86 -11.20
N MET A 27 18.45 -12.57 -11.04
CA MET A 27 18.41 -11.91 -9.73
C MET A 27 17.32 -12.51 -8.83
N LEU A 28 16.09 -12.66 -9.33
CA LEU A 28 14.99 -13.26 -8.55
C LEU A 28 15.32 -14.69 -8.12
N GLN A 29 15.87 -15.49 -9.03
CA GLN A 29 16.28 -16.87 -8.76
C GLN A 29 17.40 -16.95 -7.72
N THR A 30 18.33 -16.00 -7.72
CA THR A 30 19.49 -15.99 -6.83
C THR A 30 19.15 -15.44 -5.44
N ILE A 31 18.43 -14.32 -5.38
CA ILE A 31 18.12 -13.62 -4.12
C ILE A 31 16.95 -14.27 -3.40
N GLN A 32 15.96 -14.80 -4.13
CA GLN A 32 14.73 -15.34 -3.56
C GLN A 32 14.04 -14.33 -2.61
N PRO A 33 13.63 -13.14 -3.11
CA PRO A 33 13.02 -12.12 -2.28
C PRO A 33 11.69 -12.59 -1.67
N GLY A 34 11.37 -12.10 -0.47
CA GLY A 34 10.10 -12.39 0.21
C GLY A 34 8.91 -11.68 -0.44
N GLY A 35 9.16 -10.55 -1.10
CA GLY A 35 8.13 -9.84 -1.82
C GLY A 35 8.61 -9.01 -3.00
N ILE A 36 7.66 -8.71 -3.88
CA ILE A 36 7.78 -7.79 -5.01
C ILE A 36 6.73 -6.68 -4.88
N LEU A 37 7.13 -5.42 -5.02
CA LEU A 37 6.24 -4.27 -5.14
C LEU A 37 6.18 -3.80 -6.59
N LEU A 38 4.99 -3.88 -7.19
CA LEU A 38 4.75 -3.40 -8.56
C LEU A 38 4.19 -1.98 -8.54
N ASN A 39 4.71 -1.13 -9.42
CA ASN A 39 4.30 0.25 -9.64
C ASN A 39 3.72 0.42 -11.04
N THR A 40 3.22 1.63 -11.36
CA THR A 40 2.60 1.93 -12.65
C THR A 40 3.50 1.59 -13.85
N HIS A 41 4.82 1.77 -13.77
CA HIS A 41 5.73 1.43 -14.88
C HIS A 41 5.93 -0.09 -15.08
N ASN A 42 5.39 -0.93 -14.19
CA ASN A 42 5.39 -2.39 -14.33
C ASN A 42 4.07 -2.93 -14.92
N ILE A 43 3.10 -2.05 -15.17
CA ILE A 43 1.72 -2.41 -15.53
C ILE A 43 1.40 -1.82 -16.91
N GLU A 44 1.23 -2.68 -17.91
CA GLU A 44 0.83 -2.31 -19.27
C GLU A 44 -0.66 -2.59 -19.49
N ASP A 45 -1.08 -3.83 -19.28
CA ASP A 45 -2.46 -4.27 -19.38
C ASP A 45 -2.74 -5.48 -18.46
N ALA A 46 -4.00 -5.91 -18.40
CA ALA A 46 -4.43 -6.98 -17.50
C ALA A 46 -3.75 -8.33 -17.81
N GLN A 47 -3.59 -8.66 -19.10
CA GLN A 47 -3.02 -9.92 -19.52
C GLN A 47 -1.53 -9.96 -19.18
N GLN A 48 -0.79 -8.91 -19.54
CA GLN A 48 0.62 -8.77 -19.19
C GLN A 48 0.84 -8.87 -17.68
N LEU A 49 0.00 -8.23 -16.87
CA LEU A 49 0.16 -8.25 -15.42
C LEU A 49 -0.09 -9.63 -14.80
N VAL A 50 -1.10 -10.37 -15.28
CA VAL A 50 -1.35 -11.76 -14.86
C VAL A 50 -0.16 -12.65 -15.24
N GLU A 51 0.39 -12.51 -16.44
CA GLU A 51 1.57 -13.27 -16.88
C GLU A 51 2.82 -12.92 -16.07
N LEU A 52 3.03 -11.63 -15.78
CA LEU A 52 4.14 -11.15 -14.94
C LEU A 52 4.07 -11.74 -13.53
N THR A 53 2.93 -11.64 -12.86
CA THR A 53 2.77 -12.14 -11.49
C THR A 53 2.88 -13.66 -11.42
N ALA A 54 2.32 -14.39 -12.39
CA ALA A 54 2.49 -15.84 -12.51
C ALA A 54 3.97 -16.23 -12.71
N THR A 55 4.70 -15.50 -13.56
CA THR A 55 6.12 -15.74 -13.80
C THR A 55 6.96 -15.45 -12.55
N ILE A 56 6.68 -14.38 -11.81
CA ILE A 56 7.37 -14.10 -10.54
C ILE A 56 7.20 -15.26 -9.56
N ARG A 57 5.98 -15.79 -9.43
CA ARG A 57 5.68 -16.92 -8.53
C ARG A 57 6.39 -18.20 -8.93
N SER A 58 6.66 -18.44 -10.22
CA SER A 58 7.37 -19.63 -10.66
C SER A 58 8.89 -19.55 -10.46
N LEU A 59 9.44 -18.36 -10.24
CA LEU A 59 10.88 -18.13 -10.04
C LEU A 59 11.30 -18.14 -8.57
N ILE A 60 10.35 -18.02 -7.64
CA ILE A 60 10.61 -17.91 -6.19
C ILE A 60 10.05 -19.15 -5.49
N GLU A 61 10.90 -19.87 -4.75
CA GLU A 61 10.60 -21.15 -4.09
C GLU A 61 9.50 -21.02 -3.02
N VAL A 62 9.55 -19.94 -2.23
CA VAL A 62 8.51 -19.60 -1.26
C VAL A 62 7.52 -18.66 -1.92
N PRO A 63 6.20 -18.92 -1.86
CA PRO A 63 5.20 -18.05 -2.48
C PRO A 63 5.39 -16.58 -2.05
N PRO A 64 5.76 -15.67 -2.98
CA PRO A 64 6.13 -14.31 -2.61
C PRO A 64 4.90 -13.46 -2.32
N ILE A 65 5.12 -12.41 -1.52
CA ILE A 65 4.27 -11.23 -1.51
C ILE A 65 4.35 -10.57 -2.89
N ILE A 66 3.21 -10.26 -3.48
CA ILE A 66 3.10 -9.40 -4.66
C ILE A 66 2.18 -8.25 -4.25
N ALA A 67 2.80 -7.09 -4.05
CA ALA A 67 2.20 -5.91 -3.46
C ALA A 67 2.02 -4.77 -4.48
N VAL A 68 1.08 -3.89 -4.18
CA VAL A 68 0.81 -2.65 -4.92
C VAL A 68 0.25 -1.59 -3.99
N ASP A 69 0.44 -0.31 -4.32
CA ASP A 69 -0.23 0.83 -3.69
C ASP A 69 -1.56 1.13 -4.40
N GLN A 70 -2.63 0.41 -4.06
CA GLN A 70 -3.96 0.58 -4.66
C GLN A 70 -4.94 1.20 -3.66
N GLU A 71 -4.81 2.52 -3.45
CA GLU A 71 -5.66 3.29 -2.52
C GLU A 71 -6.92 3.83 -3.17
N GLY A 72 -6.84 4.16 -4.47
CA GLY A 72 -7.84 4.93 -5.19
C GLY A 72 -7.50 6.42 -5.30
N GLY A 73 -8.30 7.15 -6.07
CA GLY A 73 -8.07 8.56 -6.36
C GLY A 73 -6.71 8.81 -7.00
N ARG A 74 -5.84 9.56 -6.30
CA ARG A 74 -4.51 9.95 -6.81
C ARG A 74 -3.50 8.80 -6.77
N VAL A 75 -3.69 7.81 -5.91
CA VAL A 75 -2.81 6.65 -5.77
C VAL A 75 -3.59 5.42 -6.20
N ASP A 76 -3.80 5.37 -7.51
CA ASP A 76 -4.49 4.29 -8.21
C ASP A 76 -3.56 3.81 -9.33
N ARG A 77 -2.98 2.62 -9.15
CA ARG A 77 -2.03 2.02 -10.10
C ARG A 77 -2.74 1.25 -11.20
N LEU A 78 -4.02 0.94 -11.01
CA LEU A 78 -4.80 0.04 -11.85
C LEU A 78 -5.97 0.75 -12.56
N LYS A 79 -6.08 2.07 -12.46
CA LYS A 79 -7.08 2.92 -13.12
C LYS A 79 -7.20 2.79 -14.65
N GLU A 80 -6.16 2.28 -15.32
CA GLU A 80 -6.19 2.01 -16.76
C GLU A 80 -6.53 0.54 -17.07
N ILE A 81 -6.47 -0.33 -16.06
CA ILE A 81 -6.79 -1.77 -16.14
C ILE A 81 -8.27 -1.98 -15.87
N TYR A 82 -8.81 -1.28 -14.88
CA TYR A 82 -10.23 -1.24 -14.55
C TYR A 82 -10.65 0.18 -14.15
N SER A 83 -11.94 0.38 -13.90
CA SER A 83 -12.47 1.70 -13.56
C SER A 83 -11.77 2.34 -12.35
N PRO A 84 -11.39 3.63 -12.41
CA PRO A 84 -10.71 4.30 -11.30
C PRO A 84 -11.47 4.15 -9.98
N MET A 85 -10.76 3.79 -8.91
CA MET A 85 -11.37 3.74 -7.58
C MET A 85 -11.55 5.16 -7.03
N PRO A 86 -12.66 5.42 -6.29
CA PRO A 86 -12.85 6.68 -5.60
C PRO A 86 -11.73 6.98 -4.61
N SER A 87 -11.47 8.26 -4.35
CA SER A 87 -10.53 8.72 -3.32
C SER A 87 -11.08 8.50 -1.90
N ALA A 88 -10.17 8.44 -0.92
CA ALA A 88 -10.53 8.19 0.47
C ALA A 88 -11.43 9.27 1.08
N ASP A 89 -11.30 10.51 0.63
CA ASP A 89 -12.14 11.63 1.08
C ASP A 89 -13.62 11.47 0.67
N LEU A 90 -13.93 10.75 -0.42
CA LEU A 90 -15.30 10.42 -0.79
C LEU A 90 -15.91 9.40 0.18
N PHE A 91 -15.12 8.45 0.67
CA PHE A 91 -15.56 7.52 1.72
C PHE A 91 -15.72 8.24 3.06
N ARG A 92 -14.81 9.16 3.38
CA ARG A 92 -14.94 10.04 4.54
C ARG A 92 -16.23 10.85 4.48
N ALA A 93 -16.55 11.42 3.31
CA ALA A 93 -17.75 12.22 3.10
C ALA A 93 -19.05 11.41 3.23
N SER A 94 -19.07 10.14 2.80
CA SER A 94 -20.23 9.27 3.03
C SER A 94 -20.38 8.94 4.51
N GLY A 95 -19.26 8.78 5.23
CA GLY A 95 -19.25 8.36 6.62
C GLY A 95 -19.81 6.95 6.83
N ASP A 96 -20.04 6.17 5.78
CA ASP A 96 -20.67 4.85 5.86
C ASP A 96 -19.62 3.74 5.82
N ALA A 97 -19.55 2.94 6.89
CA ALA A 97 -18.62 1.82 6.97
C ALA A 97 -18.97 0.70 5.99
N ALA A 98 -20.26 0.52 5.65
CA ALA A 98 -20.66 -0.47 4.66
C ALA A 98 -20.10 -0.13 3.26
N VAL A 99 -20.05 1.16 2.92
CA VAL A 99 -19.40 1.63 1.68
C VAL A 99 -17.90 1.33 1.72
N ALA A 100 -17.22 1.62 2.84
CA ALA A 100 -15.79 1.33 2.98
C ALA A 100 -15.49 -0.18 2.86
N ALA A 101 -16.30 -1.04 3.49
CA ALA A 101 -16.17 -2.50 3.36
C ALA A 101 -16.36 -2.96 1.92
N ARG A 102 -17.41 -2.48 1.24
CA ARG A 102 -17.67 -2.84 -0.15
C ARG A 102 -16.53 -2.44 -1.09
N MET A 103 -15.90 -1.31 -0.83
CA MET A 103 -14.72 -0.88 -1.58
C MET A 103 -13.50 -1.78 -1.33
N GLY A 104 -13.30 -2.23 -0.08
CA GLY A 104 -12.30 -3.23 0.24
C GLY A 104 -12.51 -4.53 -0.53
N GLU A 105 -13.77 -5.00 -0.60
CA GLU A 105 -14.14 -6.20 -1.37
C GLU A 105 -13.83 -6.03 -2.86
N ILE A 106 -14.29 -4.93 -3.49
CA ILE A 106 -14.04 -4.64 -4.91
C ILE A 106 -12.53 -4.57 -5.19
N ALA A 107 -11.77 -3.87 -4.34
CA ALA A 107 -10.33 -3.77 -4.48
C ALA A 107 -9.67 -5.16 -4.39
N SER A 108 -10.07 -5.98 -3.41
CA SER A 108 -9.50 -7.33 -3.27
C SER A 108 -9.81 -8.24 -4.46
N GLU A 109 -11.03 -8.19 -5.00
CA GLU A 109 -11.42 -8.98 -6.17
C GLU A 109 -10.55 -8.65 -7.38
N ALA A 110 -10.38 -7.35 -7.67
CA ALA A 110 -9.52 -6.89 -8.76
C ALA A 110 -8.05 -7.32 -8.52
N LEU A 111 -7.54 -7.08 -7.31
CA LEU A 111 -6.16 -7.38 -6.95
C LEU A 111 -5.85 -8.88 -7.03
N ARG A 112 -6.72 -9.75 -6.50
CA ARG A 112 -6.54 -11.21 -6.57
C ARG A 112 -6.56 -11.71 -8.01
N THR A 113 -7.46 -11.19 -8.82
CA THR A 113 -7.59 -11.55 -10.24
C THR A 113 -6.30 -11.24 -11.00
N LEU A 114 -5.64 -10.13 -10.66
CA LEU A 114 -4.38 -9.70 -11.27
C LEU A 114 -3.13 -10.32 -10.61
N GLY A 115 -3.31 -11.20 -9.62
CA GLY A 115 -2.22 -11.96 -8.98
C GLY A 115 -1.58 -11.29 -7.76
N PHE A 116 -2.10 -10.15 -7.30
CA PHE A 116 -1.67 -9.52 -6.04
C PHE A 116 -2.21 -10.26 -4.81
N ASN A 117 -1.52 -10.11 -3.69
CA ASN A 117 -1.95 -10.63 -2.40
C ASN A 117 -1.72 -9.66 -1.23
N VAL A 118 -1.10 -8.51 -1.48
CA VAL A 118 -0.94 -7.42 -0.51
C VAL A 118 -1.31 -6.09 -1.17
N ASN A 119 -2.04 -5.24 -0.44
CA ASN A 119 -2.32 -3.87 -0.82
C ASN A 119 -1.77 -2.92 0.24
N PHE A 120 -0.94 -1.96 -0.15
CA PHE A 120 -0.50 -0.86 0.71
C PHE A 120 -1.61 0.19 0.84
N ALA A 121 -2.73 -0.22 1.41
CA ALA A 121 -3.88 0.61 1.74
C ALA A 121 -4.61 0.00 2.96
N PRO A 122 -5.27 0.83 3.78
CA PRO A 122 -5.55 2.24 3.57
C PRO A 122 -4.56 3.19 4.26
N VAL A 123 -4.68 4.48 3.93
CA VAL A 123 -4.04 5.56 4.66
C VAL A 123 -4.80 5.81 5.98
N LEU A 124 -4.06 5.73 7.09
CA LEU A 124 -4.51 5.87 8.48
C LEU A 124 -4.14 7.24 9.08
N ASP A 125 -3.52 8.11 8.29
CA ASP A 125 -3.12 9.43 8.73
C ASP A 125 -4.31 10.31 9.06
N ILE A 126 -4.13 11.18 10.05
CA ILE A 126 -5.07 12.24 10.43
C ILE A 126 -4.31 13.55 10.31
N ALA A 127 -4.85 14.49 9.54
CA ALA A 127 -4.28 15.82 9.40
C ALA A 127 -5.04 16.86 10.22
N SER A 128 -4.30 17.80 10.81
CA SER A 128 -4.89 19.03 11.36
C SER A 128 -5.40 19.97 10.26
N ASP A 129 -4.84 19.86 9.05
CA ASP A 129 -5.21 20.63 7.86
C ASP A 129 -5.22 19.70 6.63
N ASP A 130 -6.40 19.43 6.09
CA ASP A 130 -6.59 18.60 4.89
C ASP A 130 -5.96 19.23 3.63
N GLY A 131 -5.68 20.54 3.67
CA GLY A 131 -5.03 21.30 2.60
C GLY A 131 -3.50 21.27 2.64
N ALA A 132 -2.89 20.70 3.68
CA ALA A 132 -1.45 20.67 3.86
C ALA A 132 -0.73 20.04 2.65
N ASN A 133 0.38 20.64 2.24
CA ASN A 133 1.21 20.10 1.16
C ASN A 133 2.13 18.99 1.71
N ASN A 134 1.56 17.81 1.93
CA ASN A 134 2.24 16.66 2.53
C ASN A 134 2.11 15.37 1.71
N GLY A 135 1.56 15.48 0.49
CA GLY A 135 1.31 14.34 -0.40
C GLY A 135 0.10 13.46 -0.02
N LEU A 136 -0.64 13.81 1.04
CA LEU A 136 -1.80 13.05 1.53
C LEU A 136 -3.16 13.70 1.23
N LYS A 137 -3.18 14.88 0.58
CA LYS A 137 -4.43 15.55 0.19
C LYS A 137 -5.36 14.62 -0.59
N GLY A 138 -6.59 14.45 -0.07
CA GLY A 138 -7.63 13.55 -0.62
C GLY A 138 -7.48 12.07 -0.25
N ARG A 139 -6.50 11.72 0.61
CA ARG A 139 -6.19 10.33 1.02
C ARG A 139 -6.59 10.02 2.47
N TYR A 140 -7.19 10.96 3.20
CA TYR A 140 -7.62 10.76 4.58
C TYR A 140 -9.00 10.11 4.65
N LEU A 141 -9.11 9.00 5.40
CA LEU A 141 -10.39 8.34 5.68
C LEU A 141 -11.22 9.03 6.77
N GLY A 142 -10.62 9.87 7.61
CA GLY A 142 -11.30 10.53 8.72
C GLY A 142 -10.55 11.75 9.23
N SER A 143 -11.25 12.55 10.04
CA SER A 143 -10.73 13.75 10.72
C SER A 143 -10.25 13.48 12.15
N ASN A 144 -10.58 12.31 12.69
CA ASN A 144 -10.26 11.89 14.04
C ASN A 144 -10.08 10.37 14.11
N LEU A 145 -9.53 9.90 15.23
CA LEU A 145 -9.20 8.49 15.45
C LEU A 145 -10.40 7.56 15.30
N ALA A 146 -11.57 7.95 15.81
CA ALA A 146 -12.76 7.10 15.78
C ALA A 146 -13.28 6.90 14.34
N GLU A 147 -13.27 7.96 13.53
CA GLU A 147 -13.62 7.87 12.11
C GLU A 147 -12.65 6.99 11.33
N VAL A 148 -11.33 7.20 11.52
CA VAL A 148 -10.31 6.41 10.82
C VAL A 148 -10.41 4.94 11.20
N VAL A 149 -10.48 4.61 12.50
CA VAL A 149 -10.62 3.21 12.95
C VAL A 149 -11.84 2.54 12.33
N ARG A 150 -12.98 3.23 12.32
CA ARG A 150 -14.23 2.66 11.82
C ARG A 150 -14.20 2.42 10.31
N LEU A 151 -13.77 3.41 9.53
CA LEU A 151 -13.77 3.31 8.06
C LEU A 151 -12.62 2.46 7.54
N ALA A 152 -11.41 2.62 8.10
CA ALA A 152 -10.27 1.79 7.74
C ALA A 152 -10.49 0.33 8.16
N GLY A 153 -11.08 0.08 9.33
CA GLY A 153 -11.40 -1.28 9.79
C GLY A 153 -12.33 -1.99 8.81
N ALA A 154 -13.43 -1.33 8.42
CA ALA A 154 -14.36 -1.89 7.44
C ALA A 154 -13.69 -2.16 6.08
N TYR A 155 -12.88 -1.21 5.58
CA TYR A 155 -12.13 -1.42 4.33
C TYR A 155 -11.14 -2.59 4.41
N LEU A 156 -10.41 -2.72 5.52
CA LEU A 156 -9.48 -3.83 5.77
C LEU A 156 -10.20 -5.18 5.87
N GLU A 157 -11.37 -5.23 6.50
CA GLU A 157 -12.23 -6.43 6.52
C GLU A 157 -12.64 -6.83 5.11
N GLY A 158 -13.05 -5.87 4.28
CA GLY A 158 -13.37 -6.12 2.87
C GLY A 158 -12.19 -6.69 2.09
N LEU A 159 -10.98 -6.15 2.28
CA LEU A 159 -9.77 -6.68 1.65
C LEU A 159 -9.48 -8.13 2.09
N GLN A 160 -9.60 -8.38 3.39
CA GLN A 160 -9.31 -9.68 3.99
C GLN A 160 -10.31 -10.75 3.54
N HIS A 161 -11.59 -10.40 3.39
CA HIS A 161 -12.61 -11.33 2.86
C HIS A 161 -12.29 -11.79 1.43
N GLY A 162 -11.72 -10.92 0.59
CA GLY A 162 -11.23 -11.31 -0.72
C GLY A 162 -9.83 -11.95 -0.72
N GLY A 163 -9.21 -12.16 0.44
CA GLY A 163 -7.89 -12.81 0.54
C GLY A 163 -6.71 -11.92 0.18
N VAL A 164 -6.86 -10.60 0.30
CA VAL A 164 -5.77 -9.63 0.17
C VAL A 164 -5.44 -9.05 1.53
N VAL A 165 -4.15 -9.00 1.87
CA VAL A 165 -3.69 -8.35 3.10
C VAL A 165 -3.64 -6.85 2.87
N GLY A 166 -4.39 -6.09 3.67
CA GLY A 166 -4.26 -4.63 3.72
C GLY A 166 -3.19 -4.19 4.70
N VAL A 167 -2.44 -3.15 4.33
CA VAL A 167 -1.36 -2.57 5.13
C VAL A 167 -1.65 -1.11 5.37
N GLY A 168 -1.84 -0.79 6.65
CA GLY A 168 -2.09 0.58 7.09
C GLY A 168 -0.82 1.42 7.00
N LYS A 169 -0.96 2.68 6.58
CA LYS A 169 0.17 3.60 6.47
C LYS A 169 -0.24 5.04 6.79
N HIS A 170 0.64 5.91 7.23
CA HIS A 170 2.09 5.73 7.34
C HIS A 170 2.49 5.82 8.80
N PHE A 171 3.16 4.81 9.34
CA PHE A 171 3.61 4.86 10.73
C PHE A 171 4.78 5.84 10.91
N PRO A 172 4.79 6.67 11.98
CA PRO A 172 3.80 6.81 13.06
C PRO A 172 2.70 7.86 12.80
N GLY A 173 2.72 8.52 11.64
CA GLY A 173 1.70 9.45 11.17
C GLY A 173 2.35 10.61 10.41
N LEU A 174 1.88 10.88 9.21
CA LEU A 174 2.37 11.95 8.32
C LEU A 174 1.40 13.13 8.16
N GLY A 175 0.18 13.02 8.68
CA GLY A 175 -0.87 14.02 8.44
C GLY A 175 -0.53 15.45 8.88
N ASP A 176 0.33 15.61 9.88
CA ASP A 176 0.82 16.92 10.36
C ASP A 176 2.24 17.27 9.87
N CYS A 177 2.79 16.50 8.93
CA CYS A 177 4.07 16.80 8.31
C CYS A 177 3.88 17.77 7.14
N ALA A 178 4.90 18.58 6.85
CA ALA A 178 4.97 19.42 5.66
C ALA A 178 6.07 18.90 4.74
N LEU A 179 5.74 18.73 3.45
CA LEU A 179 6.71 18.39 2.42
C LEU A 179 7.42 19.66 1.97
N HIS A 180 8.71 19.79 2.31
CA HIS A 180 9.58 20.82 1.77
C HIS A 180 10.39 20.26 0.60
N ARG A 181 10.22 20.88 -0.57
CA ARG A 181 11.06 20.57 -1.74
C ARG A 181 12.24 21.53 -1.72
N VAL A 182 13.43 21.04 -1.39
CA VAL A 182 14.65 21.86 -1.49
C VAL A 182 15.10 21.81 -2.94
N VAL A 183 14.71 22.85 -3.70
CA VAL A 183 14.86 22.97 -5.16
C VAL A 183 16.32 22.83 -5.64
N GLN A 184 17.31 22.99 -4.76
CA GLN A 184 18.73 22.92 -5.12
C GLN A 184 19.36 21.52 -5.04
N GLN A 185 18.66 20.48 -4.56
CA GLN A 185 19.28 19.17 -4.32
C GLN A 185 18.51 17.96 -4.85
N ASP A 186 17.39 18.13 -5.58
CA ASP A 186 16.47 17.03 -5.93
C ASP A 186 16.06 16.18 -4.71
N GLN A 187 16.07 16.77 -3.52
CA GLN A 187 15.71 16.14 -2.26
C GLN A 187 14.39 16.74 -1.74
N CYS A 188 13.43 15.87 -1.42
CA CYS A 188 12.25 16.22 -0.66
C CYS A 188 12.52 15.88 0.82
N SER A 189 12.43 16.87 1.70
CA SER A 189 12.43 16.64 3.15
C SER A 189 11.00 16.73 3.70
N LEU A 190 10.70 15.91 4.69
CA LEU A 190 9.46 16.01 5.46
C LEU A 190 9.80 16.56 6.84
N GLU A 191 9.22 17.71 7.17
CA GLU A 191 9.29 18.28 8.50
C GLU A 191 7.97 18.01 9.20
N CYS A 192 8.02 17.20 10.26
CA CYS A 192 6.87 16.91 11.10
C CYS A 192 6.94 17.80 12.34
N GLY A 193 5.88 18.56 12.63
CA GLY A 193 5.82 19.34 13.87
C GLY A 193 5.86 18.44 15.11
N ASP A 194 6.24 19.00 16.26
CA ASP A 194 6.43 18.31 17.56
C ASP A 194 5.15 17.66 18.15
N ARG A 195 4.04 17.69 17.41
CA ARG A 195 2.83 16.93 17.71
C ARG A 195 3.09 15.46 17.37
N ARG A 196 3.84 14.77 18.24
CA ARG A 196 4.06 13.32 18.19
C ARG A 196 2.77 12.62 17.78
N ALA A 197 2.77 12.07 16.57
CA ALA A 197 2.02 10.89 16.14
C ALA A 197 0.76 10.59 16.98
N ARG A 198 -0.29 11.41 16.85
CA ARG A 198 -1.56 11.14 17.54
C ARG A 198 -2.27 9.88 17.03
N ALA A 199 -1.81 9.30 15.91
CA ALA A 199 -2.69 8.48 15.09
C ALA A 199 -2.52 6.96 15.16
N LEU A 200 -1.45 6.36 15.71
CA LEU A 200 -1.26 4.89 15.50
C LEU A 200 -1.15 3.96 16.72
N PRO A 201 -0.64 4.37 17.90
CA PRO A 201 -0.56 3.46 19.05
C PRO A 201 -1.93 2.90 19.50
N GLY A 202 -3.03 3.65 19.31
CA GLY A 202 -4.40 3.20 19.60
C GLY A 202 -5.03 2.32 18.51
N LEU A 203 -4.55 2.38 17.27
CA LEU A 203 -5.16 1.71 16.12
C LEU A 203 -4.93 0.20 16.14
N ARG A 204 -3.75 -0.27 16.57
CA ARG A 204 -3.43 -1.70 16.72
C ARG A 204 -4.34 -2.44 17.71
N ARG A 205 -4.92 -1.72 18.68
CA ARG A 205 -5.87 -2.28 19.68
C ARG A 205 -7.34 -2.12 19.28
N SER A 206 -7.65 -1.28 18.30
CA SER A 206 -9.03 -0.83 18.03
C SER A 206 -9.59 -1.31 16.70
N LEU A 207 -8.76 -1.83 15.79
CA LEU A 207 -9.24 -2.47 14.57
C LEU A 207 -9.73 -3.89 14.88
N ALA A 208 -10.94 -4.22 14.41
CA ALA A 208 -11.55 -5.54 14.57
C ALA A 208 -10.90 -6.59 13.65
N ALA A 209 -10.46 -6.19 12.46
CA ALA A 209 -9.55 -6.98 11.63
C ALA A 209 -8.09 -6.77 12.08
N PRO A 210 -7.26 -7.83 12.13
CA PRO A 210 -5.85 -7.69 12.46
C PRO A 210 -5.17 -6.80 11.41
N LEU A 211 -4.68 -5.63 11.83
CA LEU A 211 -3.73 -4.86 11.04
C LEU A 211 -2.46 -5.69 10.92
N VAL A 212 -2.27 -6.35 9.78
CA VAL A 212 -1.22 -7.37 9.60
C VAL A 212 0.16 -6.74 9.49
N ALA A 213 0.26 -5.54 8.92
CA ALA A 213 1.51 -4.79 8.79
C ALA A 213 1.25 -3.29 8.78
N VAL A 214 2.31 -2.51 9.08
CA VAL A 214 2.30 -1.05 8.98
C VAL A 214 3.52 -0.61 8.17
N GLN A 215 3.33 0.35 7.27
CA GLN A 215 4.45 0.89 6.48
C GLN A 215 5.05 2.10 7.18
N GLU A 216 6.35 2.08 7.45
CA GLU A 216 7.10 3.23 7.96
C GLU A 216 7.50 4.18 6.82
N HIS A 217 7.43 5.49 7.06
CA HIS A 217 7.77 6.48 6.05
C HIS A 217 9.27 6.48 5.65
N SER A 218 10.17 5.94 6.49
CA SER A 218 11.59 5.85 6.17
C SER A 218 11.84 4.84 5.02
N HIS A 219 11.85 5.32 3.79
CA HIS A 219 12.33 4.65 2.57
C HIS A 219 11.95 3.16 2.39
N GLY A 220 10.79 2.71 2.91
CA GLY A 220 10.21 1.41 2.58
C GLY A 220 10.50 0.24 3.52
N ILE A 221 10.73 0.49 4.82
CA ILE A 221 10.76 -0.60 5.81
C ILE A 221 9.34 -0.94 6.26
N ILE A 222 8.95 -2.21 6.12
CA ILE A 222 7.71 -2.78 6.67
C ILE A 222 8.05 -3.41 8.02
N ALA A 223 7.29 -3.05 9.05
CA ALA A 223 7.43 -3.60 10.40
C ALA A 223 6.27 -4.54 10.75
#